data_AF-A0AA36CZ68-F1
#
_entry.id   AF-A0AA36CZ68-F1
#
_cell.length_a   1.000
_cell.length_b   1.000
_cell.length_c   1.000
_cell.angle_alpha   90.00
_cell.angle_beta   90.00
_cell.angle_gamma   90.00
#
_symmetry.space_group_name_H-M   'P 1'
#
loop_
_entity.id
_entity.type
_entity.pdbx_description
1 polymer ?
#
loop_
_entity_poly.entity_id
_entity_poly.type
_entity_poly.pdbx_seq_one_letter_code
_entity_poly.pdbx_strand_id
1 'polypeptide(L)'
;MEEPTENKMPPNLRRDVERFSLFLTRLRNALDVNQNYPDGENSYIRVHSALEMVSESIRDLFKHQQFKTNAVILPSLQLVQSVKELKLDHSNADIDCARVLAVVDQLETAVLSTLL
;
A
#
# COMPACT_ATOMS: atom_id res chain seq x y z
N MET A 1 -2.52 -27.49 -33.81
CA MET A 1 -1.59 -27.21 -32.70
C MET A 1 -2.05 -25.90 -32.11
N GLU A 2 -2.86 -25.97 -31.05
CA GLU A 2 -3.18 -24.77 -30.25
C GLU A 2 -1.95 -24.47 -29.38
N GLU A 3 -1.41 -23.26 -29.49
CA GLU A 3 -0.39 -22.78 -28.56
C GLU A 3 -0.99 -22.78 -27.14
N PRO A 4 -0.23 -23.14 -26.10
CA PRO A 4 -0.70 -22.96 -24.74
C PRO A 4 -0.86 -21.46 -24.53
N THR A 5 -2.08 -20.99 -24.33
CA THR A 5 -2.35 -19.64 -23.83
C THR A 5 -1.75 -19.55 -22.43
N GLU A 6 -0.45 -19.25 -22.38
CA GLU A 6 0.22 -18.77 -21.20
C GLU A 6 -0.66 -17.64 -20.66
N ASN A 7 -1.23 -17.86 -19.48
CA ASN A 7 -2.29 -17.04 -18.90
C ASN A 7 -1.69 -15.67 -18.53
N LYS A 8 -1.45 -14.83 -19.54
CA LYS A 8 -0.75 -13.56 -19.39
C LYS A 8 -1.71 -12.61 -18.69
N MET A 9 -1.31 -12.19 -17.49
CA MET A 9 -1.98 -11.14 -16.73
C MET A 9 -2.38 -9.98 -17.66
N PRO A 10 -3.67 -9.57 -17.67
CA PRO A 10 -4.14 -8.47 -18.49
C PRO A 10 -3.27 -7.21 -18.33
N PRO A 11 -2.93 -6.48 -19.41
CA PRO A 11 -2.01 -5.33 -19.34
C PRO A 11 -2.47 -4.22 -18.37
N ASN A 12 -3.78 -3.98 -18.30
CA ASN A 12 -4.37 -3.04 -17.35
C ASN A 12 -4.19 -3.52 -15.90
N LEU A 13 -4.42 -4.81 -15.64
CA LEU A 13 -4.20 -5.40 -14.32
C LEU A 13 -2.73 -5.29 -13.91
N ARG A 14 -1.80 -5.65 -14.80
CA ARG A 14 -0.36 -5.53 -14.54
C ARG A 14 0.02 -4.11 -14.15
N ARG A 15 -0.40 -3.13 -14.95
CA ARG A 15 -0.11 -1.71 -14.68
C ARG A 15 -0.66 -1.27 -13.32
N ASP A 16 -1.88 -1.67 -12.98
CA ASP A 16 -2.52 -1.24 -11.73
C ASP A 16 -1.82 -1.90 -10.51
N VAL A 17 -1.36 -3.15 -10.63
CA VAL A 17 -0.54 -3.84 -9.61
C VAL A 17 0.84 -3.21 -9.45
N GLU A 18 1.53 -2.90 -10.55
CA GLU A 18 2.83 -2.20 -10.52
C GLU A 18 2.70 -0.82 -9.87
N ARG A 19 1.65 -0.07 -10.21
CA ARG A 19 1.34 1.23 -9.60
C ARG A 19 1.09 1.09 -8.10
N PHE A 20 0.30 0.10 -7.69
CA PHE A 20 0.08 -0.21 -6.27
C PHE A 20 1.38 -0.53 -5.54
N SER A 21 2.22 -1.42 -6.08
CA SER A 21 3.50 -1.80 -5.45
C SER A 21 4.46 -0.61 -5.31
N LEU A 22 4.54 0.25 -6.33
CA LEU A 22 5.33 1.48 -6.27
C LEU A 22 4.85 2.40 -5.14
N PHE A 23 3.54 2.63 -5.04
CA PHE A 23 2.99 3.52 -4.02
C PHE A 23 3.09 2.95 -2.62
N LEU A 24 2.95 1.63 -2.48
CA LEU A 24 3.15 0.95 -1.20
C LEU A 24 4.60 1.07 -0.72
N THR A 25 5.56 0.94 -1.64
CA THR A 25 7.00 1.17 -1.36
C THR A 25 7.25 2.61 -0.90
N ARG A 26 6.62 3.61 -1.56
CA ARG A 26 6.71 5.01 -1.13
C ARG A 26 6.15 5.23 0.28
N LEU A 27 5.05 4.57 0.62
CA LEU A 27 4.47 4.64 1.96
C LEU A 27 5.41 4.01 3.01
N ARG A 28 6.03 2.85 2.71
CA ARG A 28 7.04 2.24 3.58
C ARG A 28 8.19 3.19 3.86
N ASN A 29 8.72 3.83 2.82
CA ASN A 29 9.82 4.79 2.98
C ASN A 29 9.40 6.03 3.77
N ALA A 30 8.14 6.47 3.65
CA ALA A 30 7.61 7.59 4.44
C ALA A 30 7.43 7.23 5.92
N LEU A 31 7.17 5.96 6.24
CA LEU A 31 7.04 5.44 7.60
C LEU A 31 8.39 5.08 8.24
N ASP A 32 9.46 4.99 7.46
CA ASP A 32 10.80 4.71 7.97
C ASP A 32 11.38 5.95 8.68
N VAL A 33 11.34 5.87 10.01
CA VAL A 33 11.84 6.87 10.96
C VAL A 33 13.36 7.08 10.88
N ASN A 34 14.11 6.15 10.31
CA ASN A 34 15.57 6.26 10.17
C ASN A 34 15.99 6.98 8.89
N GLN A 35 15.05 7.23 7.97
CA GLN A 35 15.34 8.00 6.77
C GLN A 35 15.54 9.46 7.12
N ASN A 36 16.76 9.95 6.89
CA ASN A 36 17.11 11.35 7.11
C ASN A 36 16.69 12.16 5.88
N TYR A 37 15.56 12.85 5.96
CA TYR A 37 15.08 13.67 4.86
C TYR A 37 15.68 15.08 4.96
N PRO A 38 16.41 15.54 3.93
CA PRO A 38 16.81 16.93 3.85
C PRO A 38 15.54 17.76 3.58
N ASP A 39 15.43 18.87 4.30
CA ASP A 39 14.28 19.77 4.38
C ASP A 39 13.13 19.27 5.25
N GLY A 40 12.73 20.14 6.19
CA GLY A 40 11.69 19.90 7.19
C GLY A 40 10.28 19.77 6.63
N GLU A 41 10.09 19.00 5.55
CA GLU A 41 8.80 18.41 5.22
C GLU A 41 8.31 17.65 6.44
N ASN A 42 7.17 18.09 6.96
CA ASN A 42 6.52 17.44 8.08
C ASN A 42 6.26 15.97 7.71
N SER A 43 6.87 15.04 8.44
CA SER A 43 6.71 13.59 8.25
C SER A 43 5.24 13.18 8.11
N TYR A 44 4.34 13.89 8.79
CA TYR A 44 2.90 13.72 8.64
C TYR A 44 2.42 13.96 7.20
N ILE A 45 2.78 15.08 6.58
CA ILE A 45 2.38 15.42 5.21
C ILE A 45 2.85 14.33 4.23
N ARG A 46 4.09 13.84 4.43
CA ARG A 46 4.70 12.83 3.58
C ARG A 46 3.98 11.49 3.68
N VAL A 47 3.70 11.02 4.89
CA VAL A 47 2.94 9.78 5.13
C VAL A 47 1.53 9.89 4.56
N HIS A 48 0.85 11.03 4.76
CA HIS A 48 -0.51 11.24 4.25
C HIS A 48 -0.56 11.31 2.71
N SER A 49 0.41 11.97 2.07
CA SER A 49 0.51 12.01 0.61
C SER A 49 0.78 10.61 0.04
N ALA A 50 1.67 9.83 0.68
CA ALA A 50 1.93 8.45 0.28
C ALA A 50 0.69 7.56 0.46
N LEU A 51 -0.06 7.71 1.55
CA LEU A 51 -1.33 7.02 1.76
C LEU A 51 -2.36 7.37 0.69
N GLU A 52 -2.46 8.63 0.27
CA GLU A 52 -3.39 9.05 -0.77
C GLU A 52 -3.10 8.34 -2.09
N MET A 53 -1.83 8.26 -2.49
CA MET A 53 -1.39 7.49 -3.66
C MET A 53 -1.76 6.01 -3.53
N VAL A 54 -1.49 5.38 -2.38
CA VAL A 54 -1.88 3.98 -2.13
C VAL A 54 -3.40 3.82 -2.25
N SER A 55 -4.17 4.71 -1.65
CA SER A 55 -5.64 4.69 -1.69
C SER A 55 -6.19 4.84 -3.12
N GLU A 56 -5.54 5.68 -3.95
CA GLU A 56 -5.86 5.78 -5.38
C GLU A 56 -5.58 4.46 -6.10
N SER A 57 -4.41 3.84 -5.89
CA SER A 57 -4.09 2.56 -6.54
C SER A 57 -4.98 1.41 -6.06
N ILE A 58 -5.42 1.38 -4.80
CA ILE A 58 -6.40 0.40 -4.32
C ILE A 58 -7.75 0.58 -5.04
N ARG A 59 -8.17 1.82 -5.28
CA ARG A 59 -9.37 2.10 -6.08
C ARG A 59 -9.23 1.60 -7.52
N ASP A 60 -8.04 1.69 -8.10
CA ASP A 60 -7.74 1.10 -9.40
C ASP A 60 -7.82 -0.44 -9.36
N LEU A 61 -7.24 -1.08 -8.33
CA LEU A 61 -7.34 -2.54 -8.14
C LEU A 61 -8.80 -3.00 -7.99
N PHE A 62 -9.65 -2.24 -7.28
CA PHE A 62 -11.07 -2.56 -7.14
C PHE A 62 -11.90 -2.42 -8.41
N LYS A 63 -11.33 -1.92 -9.52
CA LYS A 63 -11.97 -2.05 -10.84
C LYS A 63 -11.98 -3.50 -11.33
N HIS A 64 -11.06 -4.33 -10.84
CA HIS A 64 -10.98 -5.76 -11.14
C HIS A 64 -11.68 -6.58 -10.05
N GLN A 65 -12.63 -7.44 -10.44
CA GLN A 65 -13.50 -8.15 -9.49
C GLN A 65 -12.73 -9.03 -8.50
N GLN A 66 -11.62 -9.63 -8.91
CA GLN A 66 -10.79 -10.50 -8.08
C GLN A 66 -10.26 -9.84 -6.80
N PHE A 67 -10.08 -8.52 -6.75
CA PHE A 67 -9.61 -7.81 -5.54
C PHE A 67 -10.74 -7.37 -4.61
N LYS A 68 -12.02 -7.54 -4.99
CA LYS A 68 -13.16 -7.16 -4.13
C LYS A 68 -13.44 -8.23 -3.08
N THR A 69 -12.41 -8.60 -2.32
CA THR A 69 -12.47 -9.61 -1.27
C THR A 69 -12.27 -8.95 0.09
N ASN A 70 -12.83 -9.52 1.15
CA ASN A 70 -12.58 -9.04 2.50
C ASN A 70 -11.08 -9.08 2.86
N ALA A 71 -10.33 -10.02 2.29
CA ALA A 71 -8.89 -10.15 2.48
C ALA A 71 -8.12 -8.91 1.99
N VAL A 72 -8.60 -8.19 0.97
CA VAL A 72 -7.99 -6.96 0.47
C VAL A 72 -8.68 -5.72 1.05
N ILE A 73 -10.01 -5.72 1.15
CA ILE A 73 -10.81 -4.59 1.61
C ILE A 73 -10.50 -4.23 3.07
N LEU A 74 -10.43 -5.22 3.97
CA LEU A 74 -10.20 -4.97 5.39
C LEU A 74 -8.84 -4.31 5.67
N PRO A 75 -7.69 -4.86 5.20
CA PRO A 75 -6.40 -4.19 5.42
C PRO A 75 -6.30 -2.85 4.69
N SER A 76 -6.99 -2.66 3.57
CA SER A 76 -7.08 -1.34 2.90
C SER A 76 -7.73 -0.28 3.79
N LEU A 77 -8.83 -0.63 4.46
CA LEU A 77 -9.53 0.27 5.38
C LEU A 77 -8.73 0.49 6.67
N GLN A 78 -8.14 -0.57 7.21
CA GLN A 78 -7.27 -0.51 8.39
C GLN A 78 -6.08 0.40 8.12
N LEU A 79 -5.44 0.32 6.94
CA LEU A 79 -4.30 1.16 6.59
C LEU A 79 -4.66 2.65 6.68
N VAL A 80 -5.82 3.03 6.11
CA VAL A 80 -6.31 4.41 6.17
C VAL A 80 -6.57 4.85 7.60
N GLN A 81 -7.14 3.99 8.45
CA GLN A 81 -7.37 4.32 9.86
C GLN A 81 -6.07 4.42 10.65
N SER A 82 -5.17 3.45 10.52
CA SER A 82 -3.90 3.42 11.25
C SER A 82 -3.02 4.62 10.92
N VAL A 83 -2.99 5.08 9.66
CA VAL A 83 -2.27 6.31 9.30
C VAL A 83 -2.94 7.56 9.86
N LYS A 84 -4.29 7.64 9.87
CA LYS A 84 -5.00 8.78 10.48
C LYS A 84 -4.77 8.91 11.98
N GLU A 85 -4.53 7.79 12.65
CA GLU A 85 -4.26 7.73 14.09
C GLU A 85 -2.76 7.85 14.43
N LEU A 86 -1.90 7.95 13.42
CA LEU A 86 -0.45 7.98 13.57
C LEU A 86 0.01 9.29 14.24
N LYS A 87 0.81 9.17 15.29
CA LYS A 87 1.37 10.30 16.04
C LYS A 87 2.89 10.32 15.92
N LEU A 88 3.38 11.08 14.93
CA LEU A 88 4.80 11.15 14.58
C LEU A 88 5.63 12.09 15.46
N ASP A 89 4.98 12.85 16.33
CA ASP A 89 5.56 13.86 17.23
C ASP A 89 5.79 13.35 18.67
N HIS A 90 5.59 12.05 18.91
CA HIS A 90 5.70 11.45 20.23
C HIS A 90 6.86 10.45 20.33
N SER A 91 7.32 10.19 21.55
CA SER A 91 8.43 9.27 21.84
C SER A 91 8.20 7.81 21.41
N ASN A 92 7.00 7.47 20.94
CA ASN A 92 6.63 6.14 20.46
C ASN A 92 6.41 6.07 18.93
N ALA A 93 6.87 7.06 18.17
CA ALA A 93 6.70 7.12 16.72
C ALA A 93 7.14 5.82 16.02
N ASP A 94 8.25 5.20 16.46
CA ASP A 94 8.76 3.94 15.91
C ASP A 94 7.76 2.78 16.07
N ILE A 95 7.11 2.68 17.23
CA ILE A 95 6.10 1.64 17.52
C ILE A 95 4.86 1.88 16.67
N ASP A 96 4.44 3.13 16.55
CA ASP A 96 3.28 3.50 15.75
C ASP A 96 3.51 3.23 14.26
N CYS A 97 4.68 3.60 13.73
CA CYS A 97 5.09 3.27 12.37
C CYS A 97 5.17 1.75 12.15
N ALA A 98 5.73 0.99 13.09
CA ALA A 98 5.79 -0.47 13.00
C ALA A 98 4.40 -1.12 12.90
N ARG A 99 3.40 -0.59 13.62
CA ARG A 99 2.01 -1.05 13.51
C ARG A 99 1.41 -0.77 12.13
N VAL A 100 1.66 0.41 11.57
CA VAL A 100 1.21 0.73 10.19
C VAL A 100 1.91 -0.17 9.17
N LEU A 101 3.22 -0.40 9.32
CA LEU A 101 4.00 -1.29 8.44
C LEU A 101 3.45 -2.73 8.45
N ALA A 102 3.01 -3.24 9.60
CA ALA A 102 2.36 -4.55 9.66
C ALA A 102 1.07 -4.62 8.82
N VAL A 103 0.27 -3.55 8.78
CA VAL A 103 -0.93 -3.48 7.93
C VAL A 103 -0.56 -3.38 6.46
N VAL A 104 0.51 -2.64 6.14
CA VAL A 104 1.08 -2.56 4.79
C VAL A 104 1.49 -3.94 4.28
N ASP A 105 2.17 -4.75 5.09
CA ASP A 105 2.60 -6.10 4.71
C ASP A 105 1.41 -7.07 4.52
N GLN A 106 0.38 -6.95 5.37
CA GLN A 106 -0.86 -7.70 5.21
C GLN A 106 -1.56 -7.36 3.89
N LEU A 107 -1.64 -6.08 3.56
CA LEU A 107 -2.27 -5.62 2.33
C LEU A 107 -1.50 -6.10 1.08
N GLU A 108 -0.17 -5.98 1.09
CA GLU A 108 0.66 -6.49 -0.01
C GLU A 108 0.46 -7.98 -0.22
N THR A 109 0.50 -8.76 0.87
CA THR A 109 0.29 -10.20 0.83
C THR A 109 -1.08 -10.56 0.27
N ALA A 110 -2.13 -9.84 0.67
CA ALA A 110 -3.50 -10.08 0.18
C ALA A 110 -3.63 -9.79 -1.32
N VAL A 111 -3.03 -8.70 -1.80
CA VAL A 111 -3.01 -8.35 -3.23
C VAL A 111 -2.23 -9.40 -4.02
N LEU A 112 -1.03 -9.79 -3.58
CA LEU A 112 -0.22 -10.81 -4.25
C LEU A 112 -0.92 -12.18 -4.28
N SER A 113 -1.55 -12.58 -3.18
CA SER A 113 -2.30 -13.84 -3.11
C SER A 113 -3.50 -13.89 -4.06
N THR A 114 -4.04 -12.73 -4.44
CA THR A 114 -5.13 -12.63 -5.42
C THR A 114 -4.64 -12.83 -6.86
N LEU A 115 -3.33 -12.74 -7.11
CA LEU A 115 -2.70 -12.90 -8.42
C LEU A 115 -2.26 -14.35 -8.71
N LEU A 116 -2.23 -15.20 -7.67
CA LEU A 116 -1.87 -16.62 -7.73
C LEU A 116 -3.09 -17.47 -8.06
#